data_AF-A0A1F9YMV2-F1
#
_entry.id   AF-A0A1F9YMV2-F1
#
_cell.length_a   1.000
_cell.length_b   1.000
_cell.length_c   1.000
_cell.angle_alpha   90.00
_cell.angle_beta   90.00
_cell.angle_gamma   90.00
#
_symmetry.space_group_name_H-M   'P 1'
#
loop_
_entity.id
_entity.type
_entity.pdbx_description
1 polymer ?
#
loop_
_entity_poly.entity_id
_entity_poly.type
_entity_poly.pdbx_seq_one_letter_code
_entity_poly.pdbx_strand_id
1 'polypeptide(L)'
;MAETAAQGLNLDIDTGVYSLDAVQAAAYTFTDRAYVRIARKGAKGLSVSLRPKSKTADVGALSGEFHNELLHETLRRKVSESNKKIREFIVTKALVSAQVPSAPPPAAAPAQECPECAAEARA
;
A
#
# COMPACT_ATOMS: atom_id res chain seq x y z
N MET A 1 -13.15 -3.56 45.68
CA MET A 1 -12.07 -3.86 44.71
C MET A 1 -12.15 -2.81 43.61
N ALA A 2 -11.25 -1.84 43.62
CA ALA A 2 -11.31 -0.71 42.70
C ALA A 2 -10.92 -1.16 41.28
N GLU A 3 -11.79 -0.88 40.33
CA GLU A 3 -11.58 -1.15 38.92
C GLU A 3 -10.62 -0.12 38.34
N THR A 4 -9.32 -0.44 38.30
CA THR A 4 -8.33 0.42 37.65
C THR A 4 -8.52 0.32 36.14
N ALA A 5 -9.16 1.33 35.55
CA ALA A 5 -9.18 1.52 34.11
C ALA A 5 -7.73 1.67 33.62
N ALA A 6 -7.34 0.95 32.56
CA ALA A 6 -6.03 1.11 31.94
C ALA A 6 -5.86 2.60 31.56
N GLN A 7 -4.89 3.28 32.16
CA GLN A 7 -4.61 4.68 31.88
C GLN A 7 -4.14 4.79 30.43
N GLY A 8 -4.89 5.52 29.61
CA GLY A 8 -4.47 5.86 28.25
C GLY A 8 -3.54 7.06 28.24
N LEU A 9 -2.75 7.19 27.18
CA LEU A 9 -1.85 8.32 26.96
C LEU A 9 -2.27 9.11 25.71
N ASN A 10 -1.95 10.40 25.68
CA ASN A 10 -2.14 11.25 24.51
C ASN A 10 -0.78 11.77 24.04
N LEU A 11 -0.51 11.60 22.76
CA LEU A 11 0.69 12.10 22.09
C LEU A 11 0.31 13.27 21.18
N ASP A 12 1.12 14.31 21.23
CA ASP A 12 1.04 15.42 20.29
C ASP A 12 2.08 15.21 19.19
N ILE A 13 1.62 15.20 17.94
CA ILE A 13 2.42 14.91 16.77
C ILE A 13 2.39 16.11 15.82
N ASP A 14 3.57 16.59 15.40
CA ASP A 14 3.71 17.65 14.40
C ASP A 14 3.64 17.05 12.98
N THR A 15 2.70 17.53 12.17
CA THR A 15 2.51 17.04 10.80
C THR A 15 3.58 17.50 9.81
N GLY A 16 4.39 18.50 10.19
CA GLY A 16 5.59 18.91 9.46
C GLY A 16 6.73 17.90 9.56
N VAL A 17 6.76 17.10 10.64
CA VAL A 17 7.76 16.04 10.84
C VAL A 17 7.20 14.69 10.40
N TYR A 18 5.97 14.39 10.81
CA TYR A 18 5.31 13.11 10.59
C TYR A 18 4.03 13.31 9.78
N SER A 19 4.03 12.90 8.51
CA SER A 19 2.82 12.97 7.67
C SER A 19 1.66 12.16 8.27
N LEU A 20 0.42 12.56 7.99
CA LEU A 20 -0.77 11.83 8.43
C LEU A 20 -0.71 10.33 8.07
N ASP A 21 -0.28 10.00 6.86
CA ASP A 21 -0.19 8.62 6.38
C ASP A 21 0.79 7.78 7.23
N ALA A 22 1.91 8.37 7.64
CA ALA A 22 2.88 7.70 8.53
C ALA A 22 2.30 7.48 9.94
N VAL A 23 1.54 8.46 10.46
CA VAL A 23 0.84 8.33 11.75
C VAL A 23 -0.23 7.24 11.67
N GLN A 24 -0.97 7.15 10.57
CA GLN A 24 -1.99 6.13 10.35
C GLN A 24 -1.38 4.73 10.22
N ALA A 25 -0.29 4.59 9.47
CA ALA A 25 0.42 3.32 9.32
C ALA A 25 0.96 2.84 10.67
N ALA A 26 1.65 3.71 11.42
CA ALA A 26 2.13 3.39 12.76
C ALA A 26 0.97 3.03 13.71
N ALA A 27 -0.11 3.81 13.73
CA ALA A 27 -1.29 3.52 14.53
C ALA A 27 -1.90 2.15 14.25
N TYR A 28 -1.94 1.74 12.98
CA TYR A 28 -2.49 0.44 12.58
C TYR A 28 -1.73 -0.74 13.23
N THR A 29 -0.40 -0.65 13.31
CA THR A 29 0.47 -1.67 13.94
C THR A 29 0.13 -1.95 15.41
N PHE A 30 -0.50 -0.99 16.11
CA PHE A 30 -0.86 -1.14 17.53
C PHE A 30 -2.33 -1.52 17.76
N THR A 31 -3.15 -1.66 16.71
CA THR A 31 -4.60 -1.88 16.85
C THR A 31 -4.96 -3.24 17.47
N ASP A 32 -4.05 -4.21 17.47
CA ASP A 32 -4.18 -5.49 18.14
C ASP A 32 -4.06 -5.35 19.67
N ARG A 33 -3.12 -4.53 20.18
CA ARG A 33 -2.79 -4.35 21.62
C ARG A 33 -3.37 -3.09 22.27
N ALA A 34 -3.74 -2.08 21.50
CA ALA A 34 -4.27 -0.82 21.99
C ALA A 34 -5.46 -0.32 21.16
N TYR A 35 -6.37 0.40 21.81
CA TYR A 35 -7.32 1.26 21.12
C TYR A 35 -6.62 2.56 20.74
N VAL A 36 -6.64 2.90 19.45
CA VAL A 36 -6.00 4.09 18.92
C VAL A 36 -7.06 5.06 18.42
N ARG A 37 -6.92 6.34 18.77
CA ARG A 37 -7.75 7.42 18.24
C ARG A 37 -6.84 8.54 17.75
N ILE A 38 -7.02 8.93 16.49
CA ILE A 38 -6.29 10.05 15.89
C ILE A 38 -7.28 11.21 15.72
N ALA A 39 -6.90 12.40 16.16
CA ALA A 39 -7.66 13.63 15.98
C ALA A 39 -6.76 14.75 15.49
N ARG A 40 -7.31 15.71 14.76
CA ARG A 40 -6.58 16.94 14.45
C ARG A 40 -6.43 17.81 15.70
N LYS A 41 -5.25 18.40 15.86
CA LYS A 41 -4.94 19.39 16.89
C LYS A 41 -4.40 20.65 16.20
N GLY A 42 -5.31 21.54 15.82
CA GLY A 42 -4.97 22.72 15.02
C GLY A 42 -4.60 22.40 13.57
N ALA A 43 -3.89 23.32 12.91
CA ALA A 43 -3.57 23.21 11.47
C ALA A 43 -2.40 22.28 11.17
N LYS A 44 -1.41 22.17 12.06
CA LYS A 44 -0.17 21.39 11.88
C LYS A 44 0.05 20.34 12.97
N GLY A 45 -0.97 20.03 13.75
CA GLY A 45 -0.87 19.07 14.84
C GLY A 45 -1.88 17.94 14.68
N LEU A 46 -1.48 16.77 15.16
CA LEU A 46 -2.35 15.63 15.43
C LEU A 46 -2.24 15.27 16.90
N SER A 47 -3.35 14.79 17.47
CA SER A 47 -3.38 14.17 18.78
C SER A 47 -3.69 12.70 18.61
N VAL A 48 -2.81 11.84 19.11
CA VAL A 48 -2.96 10.39 19.09
C VAL A 48 -3.19 9.89 20.50
N SER A 49 -4.38 9.35 20.76
CA SER A 49 -4.71 8.68 22.01
C SER A 49 -4.43 7.19 21.88
N LEU A 50 -3.59 6.64 22.76
CA LEU A 50 -3.36 5.20 22.89
C LEU A 50 -3.91 4.73 24.23
N ARG A 51 -4.88 3.80 24.19
CA ARG A 51 -5.37 3.11 25.39
C ARG A 51 -5.03 1.63 25.28
N PRO A 52 -4.15 1.09 26.14
CA PRO A 52 -3.86 -0.33 26.13
C PRO A 52 -5.12 -1.16 26.36
N LYS A 53 -5.24 -2.29 25.67
CA LYS A 53 -6.32 -3.26 25.92
C LYS A 53 -6.05 -4.10 27.17
N SER A 54 -4.78 -4.33 27.49
CA SER A 54 -4.37 -5.00 28.74
C SER A 54 -4.25 -4.00 29.88
N LYS A 55 -4.77 -4.36 31.08
CA LYS A 55 -4.63 -3.58 32.31
C LYS A 55 -3.20 -3.58 32.88
N THR A 56 -2.36 -4.53 32.45
CA THR A 56 -0.97 -4.69 32.93
C THR A 56 0.07 -4.12 31.96
N ALA A 57 -0.37 -3.51 30.85
CA ALA A 57 0.55 -2.94 29.88
C ALA A 57 1.30 -1.73 30.44
N ASP A 58 2.61 -1.67 30.16
CA ASP A 58 3.41 -0.49 30.44
C ASP A 58 3.12 0.60 29.39
N VAL A 59 2.44 1.65 29.85
CA VAL A 59 2.04 2.80 29.04
C VAL A 59 3.26 3.57 28.53
N GLY A 60 4.34 3.63 29.31
CA GLY A 60 5.59 4.29 28.92
C GLY A 60 6.30 3.53 27.80
N ALA A 61 6.41 2.21 27.94
CA ALA A 61 6.93 1.35 26.88
C ALA A 61 6.09 1.45 25.60
N LEU A 62 4.76 1.42 25.72
CA LEU A 62 3.84 1.57 24.58
C LEU A 62 4.04 2.90 23.85
N SER A 63 4.24 4.00 24.59
CA SER A 63 4.57 5.31 24.02
C SER A 63 5.89 5.27 23.25
N GLY A 64 6.94 4.69 23.84
CA GLY A 64 8.26 4.57 23.19
C GLY A 64 8.21 3.73 21.92
N GLU A 65 7.55 2.57 21.98
CA GLU A 65 7.31 1.71 20.81
C GLU A 65 6.58 2.47 19.70
N PHE A 66 5.54 3.24 20.04
CA PHE A 66 4.78 4.01 19.06
C PHE A 66 5.63 5.08 18.37
N HIS A 67 6.48 5.80 19.10
CA HIS A 67 7.38 6.80 18.50
C HIS A 67 8.41 6.16 17.56
N ASN A 68 8.96 5.01 17.93
CA ASN A 68 9.90 4.28 17.08
C ASN A 68 9.23 3.81 15.79
N GLU A 69 8.02 3.27 15.90
CA GLU A 69 7.26 2.84 14.72
C GLU A 69 6.87 4.03 13.84
N LEU A 70 6.54 5.18 14.43
CA LEU A 70 6.27 6.40 13.68
C LEU A 70 7.49 6.88 12.87
N LEU A 71 8.69 6.76 13.45
CA LEU A 71 9.95 7.03 12.75
C LEU A 71 10.19 6.02 11.62
N HIS A 72 9.93 4.73 11.86
CA HIS A 72 10.05 3.68 10.84
C HIS A 72 9.14 3.94 9.65
N GLU A 73 7.85 4.17 9.86
CA GLU A 73 6.90 4.40 8.78
C GLU A 73 7.18 5.70 8.03
N THR A 74 7.69 6.72 8.72
CA THR A 74 8.15 7.97 8.08
C THR A 74 9.35 7.73 7.16
N LEU A 75 10.35 6.97 7.61
CA LEU A 75 11.51 6.64 6.80
C LEU A 75 11.12 5.75 5.61
N ARG A 76 10.32 4.72 5.85
CA ARG A 76 9.81 3.81 4.82
C ARG A 76 9.08 4.59 3.72
N ARG A 77 8.23 5.54 4.10
CA ARG A 77 7.56 6.45 3.16
C ARG A 77 8.57 7.29 2.37
N LYS A 78 9.54 7.93 3.04
CA LYS A 78 10.57 8.73 2.35
C LYS A 78 11.37 7.92 1.33
N VAL A 79 11.76 6.70 1.68
CA VAL A 79 12.45 5.77 0.77
C VAL A 79 11.52 5.35 -0.38
N SER A 80 10.27 5.04 -0.08
CA SER A 80 9.26 4.69 -1.10
C SER A 80 9.08 5.82 -2.11
N GLU A 81 8.92 7.06 -1.65
CA GLU A 81 8.76 8.25 -2.50
C GLU A 81 10.02 8.54 -3.31
N SER A 82 11.20 8.50 -2.67
CA SER A 82 12.49 8.74 -3.35
C SER A 82 12.73 7.74 -4.49
N ASN A 83 12.28 6.49 -4.31
CA ASN A 83 12.47 5.42 -5.29
C ASN A 83 11.27 5.22 -6.24
N LYS A 84 10.23 6.06 -6.16
CA LYS A 84 8.99 5.91 -6.94
C LYS A 84 9.24 5.81 -8.44
N LYS A 85 9.99 6.76 -9.01
CA LYS A 85 10.32 6.80 -10.44
C LYS A 85 11.12 5.59 -10.91
N ILE A 86 12.06 5.12 -10.08
CA ILE A 86 12.89 3.95 -10.41
C ILE A 86 12.01 2.69 -10.44
N ARG A 87 11.13 2.50 -9.45
CA ARG A 87 10.19 1.37 -9.45
C ARG A 87 9.23 1.42 -10.64
N GLU A 88 8.68 2.59 -10.96
CA GLU A 88 7.82 2.78 -12.13
C GLU A 88 8.57 2.42 -13.42
N PHE A 89 9.78 2.93 -13.60
CA PHE A 89 10.61 2.61 -14.77
C PHE A 89 10.89 1.11 -14.91
N ILE A 90 11.29 0.44 -13.82
CA ILE A 90 11.56 -1.00 -13.83
C ILE A 90 10.30 -1.79 -14.21
N VAL A 91 9.15 -1.47 -13.60
CA VAL A 91 7.87 -2.13 -13.89
C VAL A 91 7.46 -1.90 -15.34
N THR A 92 7.55 -0.67 -15.85
CA THR A 92 7.25 -0.37 -17.26
C THR A 92 8.16 -1.15 -18.19
N LYS A 93 9.47 -1.18 -17.94
CA LYS A 93 10.42 -1.94 -18.77
C LYS A 93 10.11 -3.43 -18.76
N ALA A 94 9.84 -4.02 -17.60
CA ALA A 94 9.48 -5.42 -17.47
C ALA A 94 8.20 -5.75 -18.25
N LEU A 95 7.15 -4.94 -18.09
CA LEU A 95 5.88 -5.12 -18.80
C LEU A 95 6.03 -5.01 -20.32
N VAL A 96 6.80 -4.03 -20.81
CA VAL A 96 7.06 -3.88 -22.26
C VAL A 96 7.86 -5.07 -22.80
N SER A 97 8.89 -5.53 -22.08
CA SER A 97 9.70 -6.67 -22.52
C SER A 97 8.96 -8.01 -22.52
N ALA A 98 7.90 -8.12 -21.71
CA ALA A 98 7.08 -9.32 -21.63
C ALA A 98 6.01 -9.41 -22.73
N GLN A 99 5.81 -8.34 -23.52
CA GLN A 99 4.86 -8.37 -24.63
C GLN A 99 5.39 -9.28 -25.75
N VAL A 100 4.63 -10.33 -26.07
CA VAL A 100 4.86 -11.12 -27.28
C VAL A 100 4.40 -10.29 -28.46
N PRO A 101 5.23 -10.08 -29.51
CA PRO A 101 4.77 -9.44 -30.72
C PRO A 101 3.57 -10.24 -31.26
N SER A 102 2.40 -9.60 -31.37
CA SER A 102 1.31 -10.20 -32.14
C SER A 102 1.83 -10.37 -33.57
N ALA A 103 1.90 -11.60 -34.05
CA ALA A 103 2.27 -11.86 -35.44
C ALA A 103 1.39 -10.97 -36.34
N PRO A 104 1.96 -10.28 -37.35
CA PRO A 104 1.14 -9.58 -38.33
C PRO A 104 0.13 -10.59 -38.90
N PRO A 105 -1.13 -10.19 -39.17
CA PRO A 105 -2.10 -11.10 -39.74
C PRO A 105 -1.48 -11.73 -41.00
N PRO A 106 -1.60 -13.06 -41.17
CA PRO A 106 -1.03 -13.71 -42.35
C PRO A 106 -1.58 -13.00 -43.59
N ALA A 107 -0.69 -12.63 -44.50
CA ALA A 107 -1.10 -12.15 -45.81
C ALA A 107 -2.09 -13.17 -46.37
N ALA A 108 -3.29 -12.72 -46.75
CA ALA A 108 -4.35 -13.58 -47.25
C ALA A 108 -3.75 -14.52 -48.30
N ALA A 109 -3.73 -15.83 -47.99
CA ALA A 109 -3.28 -16.83 -48.93
C ALA A 109 -4.14 -16.70 -50.20
N PRO A 110 -3.55 -16.73 -51.41
CA PRO A 110 -4.34 -16.72 -52.62
C PRO A 110 -5.28 -17.93 -52.58
N ALA A 111 -6.56 -17.70 -52.89
CA ALA A 111 -7.59 -18.72 -52.89
C ALA A 111 -7.12 -19.91 -53.72
N GLN A 112 -6.91 -21.06 -53.07
CA GLN A 112 -6.72 -22.32 -53.78
C GLN A 112 -8.07 -22.71 -54.37
N GLU A 113 -8.16 -22.68 -55.70
CA GLU A 113 -9.29 -23.25 -56.42
C GLU A 113 -9.26 -24.78 -56.22
N CYS A 114 -10.21 -25.30 -55.44
CA CYS A 114 -10.44 -26.74 -55.34
C CYS A 114 -10.91 -27.27 -56.71
N PRO A 115 -10.20 -28.22 -57.35
CA PRO A 115 -10.54 -28.71 -58.69
C PRO A 115 -11.76 -29.65 -58.73
N GLU A 116 -12.43 -29.89 -57.61
CA GLU A 116 -13.52 -30.87 -57.49
C GLU A 116 -14.87 -30.39 -58.05
N CYS A 117 -15.01 -29.10 -58.40
CA CYS A 117 -16.27 -28.57 -58.93
C CYS A 117 -16.37 -28.59 -60.47
N ALA A 118 -15.36 -29.08 -61.19
CA ALA A 118 -15.37 -29.14 -62.66
C ALA A 118 -16.02 -30.41 -63.25
N ALA A 119 -16.38 -31.40 -62.42
CA ALA A 119 -16.88 -32.70 -62.88
C ALA A 119 -18.42 -32.79 -62.96
N GLU A 120 -19.20 -31.88 -62.36
CA GLU A 120 -20.67 -31.95 -62.40
C GLU A 120 -21.33 -31.11 -63.51
N ALA A 121 -20.56 -30.60 -64.47
CA ALA A 121 -21.09 -29.76 -65.55
C ALA A 121 -20.98 -30.39 -66.96
N ARG A 122 -20.88 -31.72 -67.10
CA ARG A 122 -21.07 -32.40 -68.39
C ARG A 122 -21.77 -33.76 -68.27
N ALA A 123 -23.01 -33.77 -68.78
CA ALA A 123 -23.85 -34.88 -69.23
C ALA A 123 -24.63 -35.66 -68.17
#